data_AF-A0A2G5E4U4-F1
#
_entry.id   AF-A0A2G5E4U4-F1
#
_cell.length_a   1.000
_cell.length_b   1.000
_cell.length_c   1.000
_cell.angle_alpha   90.00
_cell.angle_beta   90.00
_cell.angle_gamma   90.00
#
_symmetry.space_group_name_H-M   'P 1'
#
loop_
_entity.id
_entity.type
_entity.pdbx_description
1 polymer ?
#
loop_
_entity_poly.entity_id
_entity_poly.type
_entity_poly.pdbx_seq_one_letter_code
_entity_poly.pdbx_strand_id
1 'polypeptide(L)'
;MSLLSSFLFPSPPSIFITAMSVIFVPLSAIFGIFEIKGIHLKFSKFLNVSSQKAISRSKVIKLSSRTGMLTFYIPAFLAAVLSLGFFPNNELRFKLIVVALTIHFSKRIFEVLFVHKYSGGMSLDTAILISFSLCFSSVTMIYNQHLTQNIPEPSLDLKYVGVVLHLLGIIGNFYHHNILANLREKDDKGYKIPKGCLFNLVVCPHYLFEVLDFLGVSFISQTVYPFCFTVGSTLYLMGRSYATRKWYLSKFPNFPKEVKAMIPYVF
;
A
#
# COMPACT_ATOMS: atom_id res chain seq x y z
N MET A 1 11.74 14.67 -28.70
CA MET A 1 11.15 14.50 -27.35
C MET A 1 11.71 13.25 -26.71
N SER A 2 12.11 13.30 -25.45
CA SER A 2 12.48 12.09 -24.70
C SER A 2 11.21 11.28 -24.37
N LEU A 3 11.33 9.96 -24.26
CA LEU A 3 10.19 9.07 -23.94
C LEU A 3 9.52 9.47 -22.60
N LEU A 4 10.31 10.01 -21.68
CA LEU A 4 9.83 10.58 -20.42
C LEU A 4 8.96 11.83 -20.63
N SER A 5 9.37 12.74 -21.53
CA SER A 5 8.62 13.97 -21.85
C SER A 5 7.33 13.72 -22.65
N SER A 6 7.20 12.58 -23.32
CA SER A 6 5.94 12.16 -23.95
C SER A 6 4.96 11.51 -22.98
N PHE A 7 5.46 11.04 -21.83
CA PHE A 7 4.72 10.21 -20.88
C PHE A 7 4.35 10.95 -19.59
N LEU A 8 5.20 11.82 -19.05
CA LEU A 8 4.90 12.59 -17.84
C LEU A 8 4.39 13.99 -18.21
N PHE A 9 3.51 14.53 -17.38
CA PHE A 9 3.37 15.98 -17.29
C PHE A 9 4.73 16.60 -17.02
N PRO A 10 5.01 17.80 -17.57
CA PRO A 10 6.20 18.54 -17.17
C PRO A 10 6.17 18.71 -15.65
N SER A 11 7.33 18.51 -15.01
CA SER A 11 7.42 18.61 -13.55
C SER A 11 6.79 19.92 -13.08
N PRO A 12 5.77 19.88 -12.20
CA PRO A 12 5.11 21.10 -11.76
C PRO A 12 6.13 22.00 -11.05
N PRO A 13 6.00 23.34 -11.12
CA PRO A 13 6.94 24.28 -10.51
C PRO A 13 6.75 24.35 -8.98
N SER A 14 6.74 23.20 -8.31
CA SER A 14 6.56 23.07 -6.88
C SER A 14 7.76 22.37 -6.26
N ILE A 15 8.56 23.15 -5.53
CA ILE A 15 9.70 22.65 -4.73
C ILE A 15 9.22 21.55 -3.77
N PHE A 16 8.01 21.70 -3.21
CA PHE A 16 7.40 20.71 -2.34
C PHE A 16 7.22 19.35 -3.03
N ILE A 17 6.60 19.32 -4.22
CA ILE A 17 6.40 18.06 -4.96
C ILE A 17 7.73 17.40 -5.31
N THR A 18 8.71 18.19 -5.76
CA THR A 18 10.05 17.69 -6.08
C THR A 18 10.72 17.08 -4.86
N ALA A 19 10.74 17.80 -3.73
CA ALA A 19 11.32 17.32 -2.48
C ALA A 19 10.64 16.04 -1.99
N MET A 20 9.30 15.99 -1.98
CA MET A 20 8.56 14.81 -1.54
C MET A 20 8.80 13.60 -2.44
N SER A 21 8.91 13.79 -3.75
CA SER A 21 9.20 12.71 -4.71
C SER A 21 10.60 12.11 -4.49
N VAL A 22 11.58 12.96 -4.19
CA VAL A 22 12.97 12.54 -3.91
C VAL A 22 13.10 11.86 -2.55
N ILE A 23 12.41 12.35 -1.52
CA ILE A 23 12.50 11.81 -0.15
C ILE A 23 11.74 10.49 0.01
N PHE A 24 10.58 10.35 -0.63
CA PHE A 24 9.68 9.22 -0.39
C PHE A 24 10.28 7.86 -0.75
N VAL A 25 11.01 7.77 -1.88
CA VAL A 25 11.58 6.51 -2.37
C VAL A 25 12.67 5.98 -1.43
N PRO A 26 13.74 6.74 -1.09
CA PRO A 26 14.75 6.29 -0.13
C PRO A 26 14.16 5.96 1.24
N LEU A 27 13.23 6.77 1.75
CA LEU A 27 12.60 6.52 3.04
C LEU A 27 11.87 5.18 3.06
N SER A 28 11.06 4.89 2.03
CA SER A 28 10.34 3.62 1.92
C SER A 28 11.28 2.44 1.71
N ALA A 29 12.37 2.63 0.96
CA ALA A 29 13.42 1.63 0.78
C ALA A 29 14.10 1.27 2.12
N ILE A 30 14.39 2.27 2.96
CA ILE A 30 14.96 2.06 4.31
C ILE A 30 14.00 1.21 5.16
N PHE A 31 12.70 1.52 5.15
CA PHE A 31 11.71 0.67 5.83
C PHE A 31 11.69 -0.75 5.27
N GLY A 32 11.77 -0.94 3.95
CA GLY A 32 11.90 -2.27 3.34
C GLY A 32 13.14 -3.04 3.81
N ILE A 33 14.30 -2.36 3.92
CA ILE A 33 15.54 -2.96 4.45
C ILE A 33 15.40 -3.32 5.93
N PHE A 34 14.75 -2.47 6.74
CA PHE A 34 14.48 -2.76 8.14
C PHE A 34 13.64 -4.04 8.31
N GLU A 35 12.64 -4.23 7.45
CA GLU A 35 11.84 -5.46 7.42
C GLU A 35 12.69 -6.70 7.12
N ILE A 36 13.62 -6.62 6.16
CA ILE A 36 14.55 -7.71 5.85
C ILE A 36 15.48 -8.01 7.04
N LYS A 37 15.95 -6.96 7.73
CA LYS A 37 16.83 -7.07 8.92
C LYS A 37 16.09 -7.54 10.18
N GLY A 38 14.78 -7.75 10.13
CA GLY A 38 13.98 -8.19 11.28
C GLY A 38 13.55 -7.06 12.21
N ILE A 39 13.74 -5.80 11.81
CA ILE A 39 13.26 -4.60 12.52
C ILE A 39 11.90 -4.25 11.94
N HIS A 40 10.89 -4.99 12.36
CA HIS A 40 9.55 -4.94 11.77
C HIS A 40 8.70 -3.82 12.37
N LEU A 41 7.83 -3.22 11.54
CA LEU A 41 6.68 -2.46 12.04
C LEU A 41 5.79 -3.37 12.90
N LYS A 42 5.40 -2.86 14.08
CA LYS A 42 4.86 -3.66 15.18
C LYS A 42 3.35 -3.89 15.05
N PHE A 43 2.97 -4.64 14.01
CA PHE A 43 1.59 -5.06 13.78
C PHE A 43 1.51 -6.48 13.22
N SER A 44 0.33 -7.10 13.31
CA SER A 44 0.07 -8.45 12.83
C SER A 44 1.05 -9.47 13.48
N LYS A 45 1.63 -10.37 12.68
CA LYS A 45 2.55 -11.44 13.12
C LYS A 45 3.88 -10.96 13.72
N PHE A 46 4.25 -9.69 13.52
CA PHE A 46 5.54 -9.15 13.96
C PHE A 46 5.47 -8.31 15.24
N LEU A 47 4.28 -8.15 15.83
CA LEU A 47 4.10 -7.44 17.11
C LEU A 47 4.95 -8.06 18.23
N ASN A 48 4.94 -9.39 18.38
CA ASN A 48 5.65 -10.08 19.47
C ASN A 48 7.11 -10.44 19.13
N VAL A 49 7.47 -10.46 17.84
CA VAL A 49 8.84 -10.73 17.39
C VAL A 49 9.76 -9.53 17.69
N SER A 50 9.23 -8.32 17.51
CA SER A 50 9.93 -7.08 17.80
C SER A 50 10.09 -6.81 19.31
N SER A 51 9.18 -7.30 20.15
CA SER A 51 9.26 -7.13 21.61
C SER A 51 10.29 -8.02 22.30
N GLN A 52 10.75 -9.11 21.68
CA GLN A 52 11.75 -10.00 22.27
C GLN A 52 13.19 -9.46 22.18
N LYS A 53 13.46 -8.52 21.25
CA LYS A 53 14.79 -7.91 21.08
C LYS A 53 14.99 -6.60 21.82
N ALA A 54 13.93 -5.95 22.31
CA ALA A 54 14.02 -4.69 23.02
C ALA A 54 13.97 -4.94 24.54
N ILE A 55 15.14 -5.08 25.15
CA ILE A 55 15.34 -4.95 26.59
C ILE A 55 14.97 -3.49 26.98
N SER A 56 14.08 -3.34 27.97
CA SER A 56 13.77 -2.10 28.72
C SER A 56 12.70 -1.11 28.18
N ARG A 57 11.63 -0.98 28.98
CA ARG A 57 10.91 0.25 29.38
C ARG A 57 10.32 1.17 28.28
N SER A 58 9.15 0.80 27.77
CA SER A 58 8.00 1.72 27.72
C SER A 58 6.69 0.92 27.70
N LYS A 59 5.64 1.43 28.35
CA LYS A 59 4.32 0.79 28.35
C LYS A 59 3.72 0.99 26.95
N VAL A 60 4.05 0.10 26.01
CA VAL A 60 3.55 0.16 24.63
C VAL A 60 2.03 0.08 24.66
N ILE A 61 1.36 1.19 24.33
CA ILE A 61 -0.10 1.24 24.23
C ILE A 61 -0.51 0.37 23.04
N LYS A 62 -1.31 -0.66 23.32
CA LYS A 62 -1.79 -1.62 22.31
C LYS A 62 -3.20 -1.24 21.89
N LEU A 63 -3.40 -1.11 20.60
CA LEU A 63 -4.72 -1.03 19.96
C LEU A 63 -5.15 -2.42 19.50
N SER A 64 -6.47 -2.64 19.41
CA SER A 64 -6.98 -3.78 18.65
C SER A 64 -6.53 -3.65 17.19
N SER A 65 -6.21 -4.76 16.51
CA SER A 65 -5.83 -4.69 15.10
C SER A 65 -6.90 -4.03 14.24
N ARG A 66 -8.19 -4.24 14.53
CA ARG A 66 -9.28 -3.59 13.80
C ARG A 66 -9.24 -2.07 13.97
N THR A 67 -9.14 -1.58 15.20
CA THR A 67 -9.06 -0.14 15.50
C THR A 67 -7.82 0.47 14.84
N GLY A 68 -6.65 -0.16 15.00
CA GLY A 68 -5.41 0.34 14.39
C GLY A 68 -5.50 0.42 12.87
N MET A 69 -6.04 -0.60 12.20
CA MET A 69 -6.20 -0.59 10.74
C MET A 69 -7.25 0.44 10.27
N LEU A 70 -8.33 0.67 11.02
CA LEU A 70 -9.27 1.76 10.72
C LEU A 70 -8.58 3.13 10.82
N THR A 71 -7.76 3.34 11.86
CA THR A 71 -6.95 4.55 12.01
C THR A 71 -5.99 4.77 10.83
N PHE A 72 -5.50 3.69 10.18
CA PHE A 72 -4.63 3.83 9.00
C PHE A 72 -5.36 4.50 7.83
N TYR A 73 -6.56 4.01 7.53
CA TYR A 73 -7.20 4.28 6.25
C TYR A 73 -8.19 5.44 6.31
N ILE A 74 -8.83 5.70 7.45
CA ILE A 74 -9.86 6.73 7.57
C ILE A 74 -9.32 8.13 7.20
N PRO A 75 -8.16 8.60 7.70
CA PRO A 75 -7.69 9.94 7.36
C PRO A 75 -7.38 10.13 5.88
N ALA A 76 -6.79 9.12 5.24
CA ALA A 76 -6.52 9.15 3.80
C ALA A 76 -7.82 9.11 2.97
N PHE A 77 -8.80 8.30 3.38
CA PHE A 77 -10.14 8.28 2.78
C PHE A 77 -10.83 9.65 2.89
N LEU A 78 -10.81 10.27 4.07
CA LEU A 78 -11.40 11.59 4.30
C LEU A 78 -10.70 12.65 3.46
N ALA A 79 -9.37 12.63 3.38
CA ALA A 79 -8.62 13.56 2.53
C ALA A 79 -9.05 13.45 1.06
N ALA A 80 -9.22 12.23 0.53
CA ALA A 80 -9.70 12.02 -0.82
C ALA A 80 -11.14 12.53 -1.02
N VAL A 81 -12.09 12.15 -0.17
CA VAL A 81 -13.50 12.56 -0.32
C VAL A 81 -13.67 14.08 -0.16
N LEU A 82 -13.02 14.69 0.83
CA LEU A 82 -13.12 16.13 1.08
C LEU A 82 -12.54 16.95 -0.09
N SER A 83 -11.54 16.41 -0.80
CA SER A 83 -10.95 17.10 -1.95
C SER A 83 -11.97 17.37 -3.08
N LEU A 84 -13.01 16.54 -3.22
CA LEU A 84 -14.09 16.79 -4.19
C LEU A 84 -14.87 18.08 -3.87
N GLY A 85 -15.00 18.42 -2.58
CA GLY A 85 -15.68 19.63 -2.13
C GLY A 85 -14.81 20.88 -2.23
N PHE A 86 -13.51 20.77 -1.93
CA PHE A 86 -12.56 21.89 -2.04
C PHE A 86 -12.23 22.25 -3.49
N PHE A 87 -12.30 21.29 -4.41
CA PHE A 87 -11.87 21.42 -5.79
C PHE A 87 -12.97 20.98 -6.79
N PRO A 88 -14.15 21.64 -6.79
CA PRO A 88 -15.34 21.17 -7.53
C PRO A 88 -15.18 21.28 -9.05
N ASN A 89 -14.49 22.31 -9.55
CA ASN A 89 -14.39 22.62 -10.99
C ASN A 89 -13.15 22.02 -11.66
N ASN A 90 -12.66 20.88 -11.17
CA ASN A 90 -11.41 20.31 -11.66
C ASN A 90 -11.62 19.39 -12.87
N GLU A 91 -10.55 19.24 -13.65
CA GLU A 91 -10.50 18.42 -14.86
C GLU A 91 -10.73 16.93 -14.60
N LEU A 92 -10.99 16.16 -15.67
CA LEU A 92 -11.27 14.72 -15.59
C LEU A 92 -10.17 13.94 -14.85
N ARG A 93 -8.89 14.21 -15.15
CA ARG A 93 -7.76 13.47 -14.57
C ARG A 93 -7.66 13.65 -13.06
N PHE A 94 -7.92 14.86 -12.57
CA PHE A 94 -8.05 15.13 -11.13
C PHE A 94 -9.17 14.29 -10.51
N LYS A 95 -10.37 14.31 -11.11
CA LYS A 95 -11.50 13.52 -10.63
C LYS A 95 -11.19 12.02 -10.61
N LEU A 96 -10.52 11.50 -11.63
CA LEU A 96 -10.10 10.10 -11.70
C LEU A 96 -9.13 9.72 -10.56
N ILE A 97 -8.16 10.58 -10.23
CA ILE A 97 -7.25 10.34 -9.10
C ILE A 97 -8.00 10.32 -7.78
N VAL A 98 -8.86 11.31 -7.55
CA VAL A 98 -9.65 11.36 -6.32
C VAL A 98 -10.55 10.13 -6.19
N VAL A 99 -11.27 9.76 -7.27
CA VAL A 99 -12.11 8.56 -7.30
C VAL A 99 -11.29 7.29 -7.06
N ALA A 100 -10.11 7.14 -7.69
CA ALA A 100 -9.25 5.99 -7.50
C ALA A 100 -8.79 5.84 -6.04
N LEU A 101 -8.34 6.94 -5.42
CA LEU A 101 -7.95 6.95 -3.99
C LEU A 101 -9.15 6.67 -3.08
N THR A 102 -10.31 7.28 -3.37
CA THR A 102 -11.55 7.02 -2.62
C THR A 102 -11.95 5.56 -2.71
N ILE A 103 -11.95 4.95 -3.91
CA ILE A 103 -12.26 3.53 -4.10
C ILE A 103 -11.27 2.66 -3.32
N HIS A 104 -9.97 2.92 -3.45
CA HIS A 104 -8.93 2.19 -2.74
C HIS A 104 -9.17 2.20 -1.23
N PHE A 105 -9.25 3.38 -0.61
CA PHE A 105 -9.39 3.45 0.85
C PHE A 105 -10.78 3.02 1.33
N SER A 106 -11.85 3.24 0.56
CA SER A 106 -13.18 2.70 0.87
C SER A 106 -13.14 1.18 0.95
N LYS A 107 -12.53 0.54 -0.05
CA LYS A 107 -12.35 -0.90 -0.11
C LYS A 107 -11.49 -1.39 1.07
N ARG A 108 -10.40 -0.71 1.43
CA ARG A 108 -9.59 -1.07 2.61
C ARG A 108 -10.40 -0.97 3.91
N ILE A 109 -11.19 0.08 4.09
CA ILE A 109 -12.08 0.24 5.26
C ILE A 109 -13.12 -0.88 5.29
N PHE A 110 -13.76 -1.17 4.15
CA PHE A 110 -14.71 -2.28 4.02
C PHE A 110 -14.08 -3.61 4.42
N GLU A 111 -12.87 -3.92 3.93
CA GLU A 111 -12.17 -5.15 4.29
C GLU A 111 -11.89 -5.24 5.80
N VAL A 112 -11.50 -4.14 6.44
CA VAL A 112 -11.26 -4.09 7.90
C VAL A 112 -12.53 -4.38 8.70
N LEU A 113 -13.67 -3.88 8.24
CA LEU A 113 -14.96 -4.04 8.91
C LEU A 113 -15.57 -5.43 8.70
N PHE A 114 -15.52 -5.94 7.47
CA PHE A 114 -16.35 -7.08 7.05
C PHE A 114 -15.57 -8.32 6.61
N VAL A 115 -14.30 -8.18 6.20
CA VAL A 115 -13.52 -9.31 5.64
C VAL A 115 -12.48 -9.82 6.64
N HIS A 116 -11.64 -8.94 7.17
CA HIS A 116 -10.48 -9.33 7.97
C HIS A 116 -10.87 -9.93 9.33
N LYS A 117 -10.37 -11.15 9.58
CA LYS A 117 -10.42 -11.81 10.89
C LYS A 117 -9.07 -11.66 11.59
N TYR A 118 -8.97 -10.71 12.50
CA TYR A 118 -7.74 -10.40 13.22
C TYR A 118 -7.48 -11.35 14.40
N SER A 119 -6.21 -11.63 14.69
CA SER A 119 -5.81 -12.49 15.83
C SER A 119 -4.83 -11.82 16.80
N GLY A 120 -4.55 -10.53 16.60
CA GLY A 120 -3.53 -9.80 17.37
C GLY A 120 -3.90 -8.33 17.61
N GLY A 121 -2.90 -7.57 18.05
CA GLY A 121 -3.00 -6.13 18.27
C GLY A 121 -2.03 -5.36 17.39
N MET A 122 -1.91 -4.08 17.69
CA MET A 122 -1.01 -3.14 17.01
C MET A 122 -0.50 -2.11 18.00
N SER A 123 0.72 -1.64 17.83
CA SER A 123 1.25 -0.56 18.66
C SER A 123 0.76 0.81 18.18
N LEU A 124 0.41 1.71 19.11
CA LEU A 124 -0.15 3.04 18.80
C LEU A 124 0.80 3.90 17.94
N ASP A 125 2.09 3.88 18.23
CA ASP A 125 3.16 4.54 17.48
C ASP A 125 3.20 4.11 16.01
N THR A 126 3.08 2.80 15.76
CA THR A 126 2.99 2.27 14.39
C THR A 126 1.72 2.78 13.70
N ALA A 127 0.61 2.89 14.44
CA ALA A 127 -0.65 3.34 13.87
C ALA A 127 -0.66 4.81 13.49
N ILE A 128 -0.10 5.68 14.34
CA ILE A 128 0.05 7.09 14.05
C ILE A 128 0.99 7.28 12.84
N LEU A 129 2.13 6.59 12.82
CA LEU A 129 3.10 6.70 11.72
C LEU A 129 2.49 6.34 10.37
N ILE A 130 1.82 5.19 10.28
CA ILE A 130 1.23 4.72 9.01
C ILE A 130 0.06 5.61 8.61
N SER A 131 -0.81 5.99 9.55
CA SER A 131 -1.95 6.87 9.29
C SER A 131 -1.50 8.23 8.74
N PHE A 132 -0.52 8.87 9.38
CA PHE A 132 0.05 10.12 8.90
C PHE A 132 0.66 9.97 7.50
N SER A 133 1.48 8.93 7.28
CA SER A 133 2.11 8.67 5.98
C SER A 133 1.09 8.51 4.84
N LEU A 134 0.06 7.68 5.04
CA LEU A 134 -0.96 7.44 4.02
C LEU A 134 -1.81 8.69 3.73
N CYS A 135 -2.18 9.43 4.78
CA CYS A 135 -2.91 10.69 4.64
C CYS A 135 -2.08 11.71 3.86
N PHE A 136 -0.83 11.91 4.28
CA PHE A 136 0.09 12.84 3.67
C PHE A 136 0.38 12.49 2.19
N SER A 137 0.59 11.21 1.88
CA SER A 137 0.76 10.77 0.50
C SER A 137 -0.49 10.99 -0.34
N SER A 138 -1.68 10.73 0.19
CA SER A 138 -2.94 10.97 -0.52
C SER A 138 -3.14 12.45 -0.84
N VAL A 139 -2.93 13.33 0.15
CA VAL A 139 -2.97 14.79 -0.04
C VAL A 139 -1.94 15.23 -1.07
N THR A 140 -0.72 14.69 -1.02
CA THR A 140 0.35 15.04 -1.97
C THR A 140 0.03 14.61 -3.40
N MET A 141 -0.57 13.43 -3.60
CA MET A 141 -1.02 12.98 -4.93
C MET A 141 -2.12 13.88 -5.49
N ILE A 142 -3.12 14.21 -4.68
CA ILE A 142 -4.23 15.09 -5.06
C ILE A 142 -3.71 16.49 -5.39
N TYR A 143 -2.83 17.03 -4.54
CA TYR A 143 -2.19 18.32 -4.77
C TYR A 143 -1.33 18.33 -6.04
N ASN A 144 -0.54 17.29 -6.28
CA ASN A 144 0.25 17.16 -7.50
C ASN A 144 -0.64 17.20 -8.74
N GLN A 145 -1.75 16.44 -8.72
CA GLN A 145 -2.70 16.43 -9.83
C GLN A 145 -3.45 17.75 -9.98
N HIS A 146 -3.70 18.48 -8.89
CA HIS A 146 -4.29 19.82 -8.95
C HIS A 146 -3.36 20.80 -9.69
N LEU A 147 -2.05 20.73 -9.45
CA LEU A 147 -1.07 21.61 -10.09
C LEU A 147 -0.94 21.41 -11.61
N THR A 148 -1.45 20.31 -12.16
CA THR A 148 -1.45 20.09 -13.62
C THR A 148 -2.65 20.73 -14.32
N GLN A 149 -3.51 21.44 -13.61
CA GLN A 149 -4.65 22.14 -14.23
C GLN A 149 -4.19 23.13 -15.28
N ASN A 150 -4.89 23.14 -16.42
CA ASN A 150 -4.60 23.97 -17.58
C ASN A 150 -3.23 23.70 -18.24
N ILE A 151 -2.52 22.63 -17.85
CA ILE A 151 -1.35 22.16 -18.56
C ILE A 151 -1.81 21.19 -19.65
N PRO A 152 -1.34 21.31 -20.90
CA PRO A 152 -1.66 20.35 -21.95
C PRO A 152 -1.36 18.91 -21.52
N GLU A 153 -2.29 18.00 -21.81
CA GLU A 153 -2.16 16.58 -21.53
C GLU A 153 -0.90 15.99 -22.21
N PRO A 154 -0.24 14.98 -21.59
CA PRO A 154 0.88 14.29 -22.21
C PRO A 154 0.50 13.69 -23.56
N SER A 155 1.43 13.70 -24.52
CA SER A 155 1.18 13.20 -25.87
C SER A 155 0.77 11.72 -25.90
N LEU A 156 1.30 10.92 -24.96
CA LEU A 156 0.87 9.56 -24.71
C LEU A 156 -0.05 9.55 -23.49
N ASP A 157 -1.36 9.53 -23.73
CA ASP A 157 -2.35 9.55 -22.66
C ASP A 157 -2.69 8.13 -22.17
N LEU A 158 -2.31 7.82 -20.94
CA LEU A 158 -2.49 6.50 -20.34
C LEU A 158 -3.58 6.44 -19.29
N LYS A 159 -4.41 7.49 -19.14
CA LYS A 159 -5.36 7.55 -18.03
C LYS A 159 -6.31 6.37 -17.99
N TYR A 160 -6.81 5.94 -19.15
CA TYR A 160 -7.74 4.82 -19.25
C TYR A 160 -7.07 3.47 -19.01
N VAL A 161 -5.82 3.30 -19.48
CA VAL A 161 -5.00 2.12 -19.15
C VAL A 161 -4.78 2.07 -17.63
N GLY A 162 -4.49 3.21 -17.02
CA GLY A 162 -4.34 3.36 -15.58
C GLY A 162 -5.61 2.98 -14.81
N VAL A 163 -6.79 3.38 -15.28
CA VAL A 163 -8.08 2.95 -14.69
C VAL A 163 -8.23 1.43 -14.72
N VAL A 164 -7.93 0.78 -15.85
CA VAL A 164 -8.00 -0.68 -15.96
C VAL A 164 -7.02 -1.36 -14.99
N LEU A 165 -5.78 -0.90 -14.94
CA LEU A 165 -4.76 -1.43 -14.01
C LEU A 165 -5.17 -1.23 -12.54
N HIS A 166 -5.71 -0.07 -12.20
CA HIS A 166 -6.22 0.24 -10.86
C HIS A 166 -7.32 -0.74 -10.47
N LEU A 167 -8.33 -0.95 -11.32
CA LEU A 167 -9.42 -1.89 -11.06
C LEU A 167 -8.94 -3.34 -10.93
N LEU A 168 -8.01 -3.77 -11.79
CA LEU A 168 -7.39 -5.10 -11.69
C LEU A 168 -6.64 -5.27 -10.37
N GLY A 169 -5.90 -4.24 -9.94
CA GLY A 169 -5.25 -4.19 -8.64
C GLY A 169 -6.23 -4.30 -7.47
N ILE A 170 -7.30 -3.50 -7.48
CA ILE A 170 -8.35 -3.52 -6.45
C ILE A 170 -9.00 -4.89 -6.34
N ILE A 171 -9.44 -5.47 -7.47
CA ILE A 171 -10.12 -6.77 -7.51
C ILE A 171 -9.19 -7.88 -7.05
N GLY A 172 -7.97 -7.94 -7.61
CA GLY A 172 -7.01 -8.97 -7.27
C GLY A 172 -6.58 -8.90 -5.80
N ASN A 173 -6.38 -7.70 -5.26
CA ASN A 173 -6.04 -7.52 -3.85
C ASN A 173 -7.20 -7.96 -2.94
N PHE A 174 -8.44 -7.53 -3.24
CA PHE A 174 -9.64 -7.94 -2.51
C PHE A 174 -9.84 -9.47 -2.51
N TYR A 175 -9.71 -10.08 -3.68
CA TYR A 175 -9.85 -11.53 -3.84
C TYR A 175 -8.87 -12.31 -2.94
N HIS A 176 -7.60 -11.90 -2.91
CA HIS A 176 -6.59 -12.57 -2.08
C HIS A 176 -6.78 -12.29 -0.58
N HIS A 177 -7.32 -11.13 -0.18
CA HIS A 177 -7.71 -10.91 1.21
C HIS A 177 -8.88 -11.79 1.64
N ASN A 178 -9.87 -12.02 0.77
CA ASN A 178 -10.96 -12.95 1.07
C ASN A 178 -10.44 -14.39 1.29
N ILE A 179 -9.51 -14.86 0.46
CA ILE A 179 -8.85 -16.16 0.68
C ILE A 179 -8.19 -16.19 2.06
N LEU A 180 -7.41 -15.16 2.42
CA LEU A 180 -6.75 -15.09 3.73
C LEU A 180 -7.73 -15.06 4.90
N ALA A 181 -8.85 -14.35 4.77
CA ALA A 181 -9.90 -14.30 5.78
C ALA A 181 -10.62 -15.65 5.96
N ASN A 182 -10.77 -16.42 4.89
CA ASN A 182 -11.41 -17.73 4.92
C ASN A 182 -10.54 -18.84 5.48
N LEU A 183 -9.23 -18.62 5.68
CA LEU A 183 -8.37 -19.57 6.39
C LEU A 183 -8.73 -19.71 7.87
N ARG A 184 -9.37 -18.70 8.46
CA ARG A 184 -9.71 -18.67 9.88
C ARG A 184 -11.19 -18.98 10.07
N GLU A 185 -11.49 -20.03 10.83
CA GLU A 185 -12.82 -20.26 11.36
C GLU A 185 -13.11 -19.31 12.52
N LYS A 186 -14.36 -19.24 12.98
CA LYS A 186 -14.69 -18.45 14.18
C LYS A 186 -13.84 -18.97 15.34
N ASP A 187 -13.18 -18.06 16.05
CA ASP A 187 -12.27 -18.31 17.19
C ASP A 187 -10.91 -18.97 16.90
N ASP A 188 -10.59 -19.31 15.64
CA ASP A 188 -9.28 -19.81 15.26
C ASP A 188 -8.22 -18.68 15.19
N LYS A 189 -7.28 -18.71 16.13
CA LYS A 189 -6.12 -17.77 16.19
C LYS A 189 -4.86 -18.33 15.54
N GLY A 190 -4.90 -19.58 15.09
CA GLY A 190 -3.81 -20.26 14.40
C GLY A 190 -3.44 -19.57 13.09
N TYR A 191 -2.18 -19.75 12.67
CA TYR A 191 -1.77 -19.41 11.32
C TYR A 191 -1.83 -20.66 10.46
N LYS A 192 -2.31 -20.53 9.23
CA LYS A 192 -2.36 -21.58 8.22
C LYS A 192 -1.59 -21.16 6.98
N ILE A 193 -1.19 -22.14 6.17
CA ILE A 193 -0.58 -21.90 4.87
C ILE A 193 -1.73 -21.59 3.88
N PRO A 194 -1.78 -20.38 3.28
CA PRO A 194 -2.76 -20.09 2.25
C PRO A 194 -2.54 -21.00 1.03
N LYS A 195 -3.63 -21.46 0.41
CA LYS A 195 -3.60 -22.22 -0.84
C LYS A 195 -4.60 -21.61 -1.83
N GLY A 196 -4.35 -21.81 -3.12
CA GLY A 196 -5.25 -21.37 -4.20
C GLY A 196 -4.79 -20.12 -4.94
N CYS A 197 -5.10 -20.07 -6.23
CA CYS A 197 -4.67 -19.00 -7.14
C CYS A 197 -3.15 -18.73 -7.01
N LEU A 198 -2.76 -17.46 -6.87
CA LEU A 198 -1.36 -17.05 -6.79
C LEU A 198 -0.68 -17.43 -5.48
N PHE A 199 -1.41 -17.88 -4.44
CA PHE A 199 -0.75 -18.38 -3.21
C PHE A 199 0.07 -19.65 -3.43
N ASN A 200 -0.18 -20.37 -4.53
CA ASN A 200 0.65 -21.51 -4.93
C ASN A 200 2.02 -21.07 -5.50
N LEU A 201 2.16 -19.81 -5.90
CA LEU A 201 3.38 -19.27 -6.51
C LEU A 201 4.09 -18.28 -5.59
N VAL A 202 3.34 -17.47 -4.83
CA VAL A 202 3.87 -16.41 -3.97
C VAL A 202 3.18 -16.35 -2.61
N VAL A 203 3.91 -15.92 -1.57
CA VAL A 203 3.39 -15.78 -0.21
C VAL A 203 2.46 -14.57 -0.07
N CYS A 204 2.75 -13.47 -0.78
CA CYS A 204 2.03 -12.21 -0.66
C CYS A 204 1.46 -11.72 -2.01
N PRO A 205 0.55 -12.46 -2.67
CA PRO A 205 -0.06 -12.02 -3.92
C PRO A 205 -0.89 -10.74 -3.75
N HIS A 206 -1.52 -10.55 -2.59
CA HIS A 206 -2.22 -9.31 -2.27
C HIS A 206 -1.30 -8.08 -2.34
N TYR A 207 -0.03 -8.19 -1.93
CA TYR A 207 0.94 -7.09 -2.09
C TYR A 207 1.29 -6.81 -3.55
N LEU A 208 1.38 -7.84 -4.39
CA LEU A 208 1.58 -7.66 -5.83
C LEU A 208 0.42 -6.86 -6.46
N PHE A 209 -0.83 -7.19 -6.10
CA PHE A 209 -1.99 -6.45 -6.60
C PHE A 209 -2.12 -5.04 -6.01
N GLU A 210 -1.62 -4.80 -4.80
CA GLU A 210 -1.51 -3.44 -4.25
C GLU A 210 -0.51 -2.60 -5.07
N VAL A 211 0.62 -3.19 -5.50
CA VAL A 211 1.56 -2.52 -6.40
C VAL A 211 0.91 -2.24 -7.76
N LEU A 212 0.16 -3.19 -8.31
CA LEU A 212 -0.56 -3.02 -9.58
C LEU A 212 -1.62 -1.91 -9.50
N ASP A 213 -2.32 -1.81 -8.37
CA ASP A 213 -3.29 -0.76 -8.07
C ASP A 213 -2.63 0.63 -8.17
N PHE A 214 -1.55 0.86 -7.42
CA PHE A 214 -0.85 2.16 -7.44
C PHE A 214 -0.08 2.43 -8.73
N LEU A 215 0.35 1.40 -9.46
CA LEU A 215 0.83 1.55 -10.84
C LEU A 215 -0.29 2.11 -11.74
N GLY A 216 -1.52 1.62 -11.58
CA GLY A 216 -2.70 2.19 -12.21
C GLY A 216 -2.90 3.66 -11.86
N VAL A 217 -2.84 4.02 -10.57
CA VAL A 217 -2.91 5.43 -10.11
C VAL A 217 -1.81 6.29 -10.75
N SER A 218 -0.60 5.74 -10.90
CA SER A 218 0.51 6.44 -11.55
C SER A 218 0.24 6.69 -13.04
N PHE A 219 -0.37 5.74 -13.74
CA PHE A 219 -0.78 5.88 -15.15
C PHE A 219 -2.00 6.80 -15.31
N ILE A 220 -2.90 6.85 -14.33
CA ILE A 220 -3.96 7.86 -14.29
C ILE A 220 -3.35 9.25 -14.11
N SER A 221 -2.36 9.41 -13.23
CA SER A 221 -1.85 10.74 -12.91
C SER A 221 -0.87 11.26 -13.95
N GLN A 222 0.04 10.41 -14.41
CA GLN A 222 1.19 10.78 -15.25
C GLN A 222 2.03 11.92 -14.64
N THR A 223 2.04 12.04 -13.30
CA THR A 223 2.90 12.98 -12.56
C THR A 223 3.97 12.24 -11.76
N VAL A 224 5.07 12.91 -11.44
CA VAL A 224 6.26 12.29 -10.82
C VAL A 224 5.98 11.64 -9.46
N TYR A 225 5.14 12.25 -8.61
CA TYR A 225 4.99 11.81 -7.22
C TYR A 225 4.29 10.44 -7.09
N PRO A 226 3.16 10.15 -7.77
CA PRO A 226 2.57 8.81 -7.81
C PRO A 226 3.52 7.71 -8.27
N PHE A 227 4.40 7.96 -9.25
CA PHE A 227 5.42 6.98 -9.64
C PHE A 227 6.42 6.72 -8.52
N CYS A 228 6.96 7.78 -7.92
CA CYS A 228 7.84 7.68 -6.75
C CYS A 228 7.15 6.95 -5.60
N PHE A 229 5.86 7.21 -5.36
CA PHE A 229 5.07 6.51 -4.37
C PHE A 229 4.95 5.01 -4.66
N THR A 230 4.64 4.65 -5.91
CA THR A 230 4.51 3.25 -6.34
C THR A 230 5.84 2.51 -6.19
N VAL A 231 6.95 3.11 -6.62
CA VAL A 231 8.29 2.54 -6.48
C VAL A 231 8.64 2.36 -4.99
N GLY A 232 8.48 3.42 -4.18
CA GLY A 232 8.77 3.36 -2.75
C GLY A 232 7.94 2.30 -2.02
N SER A 233 6.63 2.27 -2.29
CA SER A 233 5.71 1.27 -1.73
C SER A 233 6.08 -0.15 -2.15
N THR A 234 6.50 -0.35 -3.41
CA THR A 234 6.98 -1.64 -3.90
C THR A 234 8.20 -2.11 -3.11
N LEU A 235 9.19 -1.24 -2.88
CA LEU A 235 10.40 -1.59 -2.11
C LEU A 235 10.08 -1.97 -0.66
N TYR A 236 9.16 -1.24 -0.02
CA TYR A 236 8.68 -1.60 1.32
C TYR A 236 7.97 -2.97 1.32
N LEU A 237 7.05 -3.20 0.39
CA LEU A 237 6.27 -4.45 0.29
C LEU A 237 7.15 -5.65 -0.09
N MET A 238 8.21 -5.44 -0.87
CA MET A 238 9.23 -6.46 -1.12
C MET A 238 9.93 -6.87 0.17
N GLY A 239 10.32 -5.91 1.01
CA GLY A 239 10.88 -6.19 2.33
C GLY A 239 9.92 -6.97 3.23
N ARG A 240 8.65 -6.53 3.31
CA ARG A 240 7.61 -7.21 4.10
C ARG A 240 7.30 -8.61 3.61
N SER A 241 7.22 -8.82 2.29
CA SER A 241 6.94 -10.13 1.72
C SER A 241 8.10 -11.10 1.94
N TYR A 242 9.35 -10.64 1.81
CA TYR A 242 10.53 -11.42 2.18
C TYR A 242 10.51 -11.87 3.64
N ALA A 243 10.28 -10.92 4.57
CA ALA A 243 10.15 -11.22 5.99
C ALA A 243 9.01 -12.22 6.26
N THR A 244 7.89 -12.06 5.57
CA THR A 244 6.73 -12.95 5.69
C THR A 244 7.05 -14.37 5.21
N ARG A 245 7.73 -14.51 4.07
CA ARG A 245 8.20 -15.80 3.57
C ARG A 245 9.18 -16.47 4.52
N LYS A 246 10.17 -15.73 5.04
CA LYS A 246 11.12 -16.24 6.04
C LYS A 246 10.39 -16.73 7.29
N TRP A 247 9.37 -16.00 7.73
CA TRP A 247 8.53 -16.41 8.86
C TRP A 247 7.76 -17.71 8.57
N TYR A 248 7.16 -17.87 7.38
CA TYR A 248 6.46 -19.11 6.99
C TYR A 248 7.42 -20.32 6.99
N LEU A 249 8.60 -20.17 6.37
CA LEU A 249 9.64 -21.21 6.35
C LEU A 249 10.10 -21.62 7.75
N SER A 250 10.19 -20.66 8.68
CA SER A 250 10.58 -20.94 10.07
C SER A 250 9.48 -21.61 10.89
N LYS A 251 8.22 -21.36 10.55
CA LYS A 251 7.07 -21.79 11.35
C LYS A 251 6.49 -23.12 10.91
N PHE A 252 6.51 -23.40 9.61
CA PHE A 252 5.89 -24.59 9.04
C PHE A 252 6.97 -25.45 8.38
N PRO A 253 7.36 -26.60 8.97
CA PRO A 253 8.36 -27.50 8.41
C PRO A 253 8.03 -27.96 6.98
N ASN A 254 6.75 -28.10 6.68
CA ASN A 254 6.24 -28.56 5.37
C ASN A 254 5.90 -27.39 4.41
N PHE A 255 6.38 -26.17 4.67
CA PHE A 255 6.15 -25.05 3.75
C PHE A 255 6.96 -25.24 2.45
N PRO A 256 6.33 -25.13 1.27
CA PRO A 256 7.04 -25.36 0.01
C PRO A 256 8.11 -24.28 -0.25
N LYS A 257 9.34 -24.71 -0.55
CA LYS A 257 10.50 -23.81 -0.68
C LYS A 257 10.50 -23.03 -1.99
N GLU A 258 9.83 -23.55 -3.01
CA GLU A 258 9.68 -22.98 -4.34
C GLU A 258 8.77 -21.75 -4.37
N VAL A 259 7.82 -21.65 -3.43
CA VAL A 259 6.91 -20.50 -3.30
C VAL A 259 7.74 -19.25 -3.01
N LYS A 260 7.56 -18.23 -3.86
CA LYS A 260 8.27 -16.95 -3.85
C LYS A 260 7.61 -15.96 -2.89
N ALA A 261 8.21 -14.80 -2.64
CA ALA A 261 7.74 -13.82 -1.69
C ALA A 261 6.54 -13.01 -2.24
N MET A 262 6.64 -12.48 -3.46
CA MET A 262 5.66 -11.54 -4.03
C MET A 262 5.49 -11.61 -5.55
N ILE A 263 6.57 -11.74 -6.33
CA ILE A 263 6.55 -11.78 -7.80
C ILE A 263 6.70 -13.24 -8.27
N PRO A 264 5.70 -13.81 -8.96
CA PRO A 264 5.74 -15.18 -9.42
C PRO A 264 7.02 -15.51 -10.18
N TYR A 265 7.62 -16.66 -9.85
CA TYR A 265 8.86 -17.19 -10.45
C TYR A 265 10.14 -16.36 -10.22
N VAL A 266 10.03 -15.10 -9.79
CA VAL A 266 11.16 -14.17 -9.66
C VAL A 266 11.54 -13.95 -8.19
N PHE A 267 10.64 -13.36 -7.39
CA PHE A 267 10.96 -12.86 -6.05
C PHE A 267 9.92 -13.25 -5.04
#